data_AF-A0A7S1A9U9-F1
#
_entry.id   AF-A0A7S1A9U9-F1
#
_cell.length_a   1.000
_cell.length_b   1.000
_cell.length_c   1.000
_cell.angle_alpha   90.00
_cell.angle_beta   90.00
_cell.angle_gamma   90.00
#
_symmetry.space_group_name_H-M   'P 1'
#
loop_
_entity.id
_entity.type
_entity.pdbx_description
1 polymer ?
#
loop_
_entity_poly.entity_id
_entity_poly.type
_entity_poly.pdbx_seq_one_letter_code
_entity_poly.pdbx_strand_id
1 'polypeptide(L)'
;INISPSSEADLKHYSTFVGKEKNTAHQNTESLLPRSGISPVIIHPDHPTRIVYDMSSIILMLLDLTVIPFVLAWDIPNEGFTQVHFYFSLLFWTVDIAANFVTGYRYDGAVVLEFHLIAWHYVRTWFPLDILVVGTDWATVITSFAIEDSSAAQSPRMLRLAKIGRLLRVFGLLRMIRLARVLDTLLKSFTSEASRVVFKVLAIFVVVLWVNHLICCLWVVIGDGTTPSDTGGHWTHLSLNGLEYGQASHLYLYT
;
A
#
# COMPACT_ATOMS: atom_id res chain seq x y z
N ILE A 1 5.81 -18.25 19.16
CA ILE A 1 7.04 -17.43 19.08
C ILE A 1 7.08 -16.63 20.37
N ASN A 2 8.03 -17.00 21.24
CA ASN A 2 8.16 -16.52 22.61
C ASN A 2 8.69 -15.07 22.58
N ILE A 3 7.90 -14.12 23.11
CA ILE A 3 8.22 -12.69 23.07
C ILE A 3 9.09 -12.37 24.29
N SER A 4 10.27 -11.81 24.02
CA SER A 4 11.36 -11.56 24.96
C SER A 4 11.04 -10.58 26.10
N PRO A 5 11.85 -10.57 27.18
CA PRO A 5 11.62 -9.79 28.41
C PRO A 5 11.75 -8.26 28.26
N SER A 6 12.01 -7.76 27.05
CA SER A 6 12.20 -6.33 26.76
C SER A 6 10.91 -5.50 26.86
N SER A 7 9.74 -6.14 26.93
CA SER A 7 8.46 -5.43 27.07
C SER A 7 8.22 -4.92 28.50
N GLU A 8 8.74 -5.59 29.53
CA GLU A 8 8.34 -5.29 30.92
C GLU A 8 9.12 -4.10 31.52
N ALA A 9 10.39 -3.95 31.13
CA ALA A 9 11.21 -2.80 31.48
C ALA A 9 10.73 -1.52 30.78
N ASP A 10 10.32 -1.63 29.51
CA ASP A 10 9.76 -0.54 28.72
C ASP A 10 8.38 -0.11 29.24
N LEU A 11 7.54 -1.08 29.66
CA LEU A 11 6.26 -0.81 30.31
C LEU A 11 6.42 -0.14 31.67
N LYS A 12 7.43 -0.52 32.46
CA LYS A 12 7.77 0.16 33.72
C LYS A 12 8.27 1.57 33.47
N HIS A 13 9.15 1.80 32.49
CA HIS A 13 9.61 3.14 32.16
C HIS A 13 8.46 4.03 31.66
N TYR A 14 7.56 3.50 30.82
CA TYR A 14 6.39 4.21 30.30
C TYR A 14 5.36 4.50 31.40
N SER A 15 5.00 3.52 32.23
CA SER A 15 4.05 3.71 33.35
C SER A 15 4.57 4.66 34.43
N THR A 16 5.88 4.69 34.67
CA THR A 16 6.50 5.66 35.59
C THR A 16 6.48 7.07 35.00
N PHE A 17 6.66 7.21 33.68
CA PHE A 17 6.50 8.48 32.96
C PHE A 17 5.05 8.98 33.01
N VAL A 18 4.08 8.14 32.65
CA VAL A 18 2.64 8.45 32.64
C VAL A 18 2.09 8.71 34.05
N GLY A 19 2.58 8.01 35.07
CA GLY A 19 2.20 8.23 36.48
C GLY A 19 2.71 9.57 37.02
N LYS A 20 3.90 10.01 36.59
CA LYS A 20 4.43 11.33 36.89
C LYS A 20 3.64 12.42 36.16
N GLU A 21 3.23 12.16 34.92
CA GLU A 21 2.44 13.08 34.10
C GLU A 21 1.02 13.30 34.64
N LYS A 22 0.33 12.26 35.13
CA LYS A 22 -1.02 12.39 35.75
C LYS A 22 -1.05 13.24 37.02
N ASN A 23 -0.02 13.14 37.87
CA ASN A 23 0.08 14.00 39.06
C ASN A 23 0.45 15.44 38.73
N THR A 24 1.11 15.67 37.60
CA THR A 24 1.44 17.03 37.12
C THR A 24 0.29 17.65 36.32
N ALA A 25 -0.54 16.83 35.66
CA ALA A 25 -1.69 17.25 34.86
C ALA A 25 -2.81 17.91 35.69
N HIS A 26 -2.96 17.53 36.97
CA HIS A 26 -3.95 18.16 37.84
C HIS A 26 -3.55 19.57 38.34
N GLN A 27 -2.25 19.93 38.26
CA GLN A 27 -1.73 21.26 38.64
C GLN A 27 -1.42 22.17 37.43
N ASN A 28 -1.34 21.62 36.21
CA ASN A 28 -0.86 22.34 35.02
C ASN A 28 -1.97 22.78 34.03
N THR A 29 -3.25 22.74 34.43
CA THR A 29 -4.36 23.15 33.55
C THR A 29 -4.29 24.63 33.14
N GLU A 30 -3.51 25.47 33.84
CA GLU A 30 -3.27 26.87 33.48
C GLU A 30 -2.08 27.11 32.52
N SER A 31 -1.29 26.09 32.15
CA SER A 31 -0.06 26.28 31.37
C SER A 31 -0.10 25.74 29.93
N LEU A 32 -1.28 25.57 29.33
CA LEU A 32 -1.46 25.12 27.93
C LEU A 32 -1.10 26.20 26.89
N LEU A 33 -0.03 26.96 27.11
CA LEU A 33 0.67 27.68 26.06
C LEU A 33 2.03 27.01 25.82
N PRO A 34 2.36 26.67 24.57
CA PRO A 34 3.49 25.81 24.24
C PRO A 34 4.82 26.44 24.67
N ARG A 35 5.60 25.69 25.46
CA ARG A 35 7.00 26.03 25.73
C ARG A 35 7.77 25.96 24.40
N SER A 36 8.38 27.10 24.07
CA SER A 36 9.10 27.40 22.85
C SER A 36 10.22 26.40 22.54
N GLY A 37 10.05 25.70 21.44
CA GLY A 37 11.10 25.06 20.65
C GLY A 37 10.50 24.85 19.25
N ILE A 38 10.79 25.77 18.34
CA ILE A 38 10.23 25.81 16.98
C ILE A 38 10.37 24.45 16.31
N SER A 39 9.26 23.80 15.98
CA SER A 39 9.19 22.74 14.96
C SER A 39 7.98 23.07 14.08
N PRO A 40 8.15 23.93 13.06
CA PRO A 40 7.04 24.55 12.33
C PRO A 40 6.43 23.61 11.27
N VAL A 41 6.75 22.32 11.34
CA VAL A 41 6.34 21.31 10.35
C VAL A 41 5.80 20.09 11.09
N ILE A 42 4.81 20.29 11.97
CA ILE A 42 4.05 19.18 12.54
C ILE A 42 2.59 19.39 12.14
N ILE A 43 2.06 18.46 11.37
CA ILE A 43 0.71 18.55 10.83
C ILE A 43 -0.23 17.88 11.83
N HIS A 44 -1.20 18.66 12.30
CA HIS A 44 -2.25 18.13 13.15
C HIS A 44 -3.14 17.17 12.34
N PRO A 45 -3.46 15.96 12.85
CA PRO A 45 -4.23 14.96 12.11
C PRO A 45 -5.65 15.42 11.75
N ASP A 46 -6.25 16.33 12.53
CA ASP A 46 -7.58 16.90 12.25
C ASP A 46 -7.57 18.09 11.27
N HIS A 47 -6.40 18.50 10.77
CA HIS A 47 -6.35 19.62 9.86
C HIS A 47 -7.01 19.25 8.51
N PRO A 48 -7.90 20.09 7.93
CA PRO A 48 -8.65 19.74 6.73
C PRO A 48 -7.77 19.40 5.52
N THR A 49 -6.58 20.02 5.40
CA THR A 49 -5.63 19.65 4.33
C THR A 49 -5.08 18.24 4.49
N ARG A 50 -4.89 17.76 5.74
CA ARG A 50 -4.45 16.39 6.01
C ARG A 50 -5.56 15.41 5.67
N ILE A 51 -6.80 15.72 6.01
CA ILE A 51 -7.96 14.89 5.65
C ILE A 51 -8.08 14.77 4.13
N VAL A 52 -7.95 15.87 3.38
CA VAL A 52 -7.98 15.83 1.91
C VAL A 52 -6.83 15.01 1.34
N TYR A 53 -5.63 15.12 1.92
CA TYR A 53 -4.48 14.30 1.54
C TYR A 53 -4.71 12.80 1.84
N ASP A 54 -5.27 12.47 2.99
CA ASP A 54 -5.62 11.10 3.34
C ASP A 54 -6.69 10.55 2.37
N MET A 55 -7.68 11.36 1.99
CA MET A 55 -8.68 10.96 0.99
C MET A 55 -8.07 10.72 -0.39
N SER A 56 -7.18 11.60 -0.86
CA SER A 56 -6.51 11.41 -2.14
C SER A 56 -5.58 10.19 -2.12
N SER A 57 -4.91 9.92 -1.00
CA SER A 57 -4.07 8.74 -0.82
C SER A 57 -4.86 7.43 -0.92
N ILE A 58 -6.10 7.40 -0.42
CA ILE A 58 -6.97 6.21 -0.52
C ILE A 58 -7.39 5.98 -1.96
N ILE A 59 -7.78 7.04 -2.67
CA ILE A 59 -8.16 6.93 -4.08
C ILE A 59 -6.99 6.44 -4.91
N LEU A 60 -5.80 7.01 -4.71
CA LEU A 60 -4.59 6.58 -5.42
C LEU A 60 -4.21 5.14 -5.05
N MET A 61 -4.34 4.76 -3.79
CA MET A 61 -4.08 3.38 -3.35
C MET A 61 -5.05 2.38 -3.99
N LEU A 62 -6.34 2.70 -4.11
CA LEU A 62 -7.32 1.87 -4.81
C LEU A 62 -7.00 1.75 -6.30
N LEU A 63 -6.53 2.85 -6.91
CA LEU A 63 -6.09 2.86 -8.31
C LEU A 63 -4.87 1.95 -8.49
N ASP A 64 -3.83 2.12 -7.68
CA ASP A 64 -2.61 1.28 -7.72
C ASP A 64 -2.96 -0.20 -7.57
N LEU A 65 -3.78 -0.52 -6.57
CA LEU A 65 -4.24 -1.87 -6.26
C LEU A 65 -5.07 -2.49 -7.39
N THR A 66 -5.63 -1.69 -8.31
CA THR A 66 -6.39 -2.17 -9.48
C THR A 66 -5.51 -2.27 -10.72
N VAL A 67 -4.69 -1.25 -10.98
CA VAL A 67 -3.83 -1.14 -12.16
C VAL A 67 -2.67 -2.12 -12.11
N ILE A 68 -2.04 -2.34 -10.94
CA ILE A 68 -0.89 -3.25 -10.82
C ILE A 68 -1.25 -4.69 -11.25
N PRO A 69 -2.27 -5.36 -10.70
CA PRO A 69 -2.68 -6.70 -11.15
C PRO A 69 -3.07 -6.74 -12.62
N PHE A 70 -3.73 -5.69 -13.11
CA PHE A 70 -4.17 -5.59 -14.50
C PHE A 70 -2.99 -5.54 -15.48
N VAL A 71 -1.99 -4.69 -15.19
CA VAL A 71 -0.76 -4.59 -15.98
C VAL A 71 0.02 -5.90 -15.95
N LEU A 72 0.07 -6.58 -14.80
CA LEU A 72 0.73 -7.88 -14.67
C LEU A 72 0.01 -9.00 -15.42
N ALA A 73 -1.32 -9.01 -15.40
CA ALA A 73 -2.12 -10.07 -16.02
C ALA A 73 -2.20 -9.99 -17.54
N TRP A 74 -2.21 -8.79 -18.11
CA TRP A 74 -2.28 -8.59 -19.57
C TRP A 74 -0.93 -8.25 -20.22
N ASP A 75 0.17 -8.41 -19.47
CA ASP A 75 1.54 -8.00 -19.84
C ASP A 75 1.60 -6.63 -20.56
N ILE A 76 0.89 -5.65 -20.01
CA ILE A 76 0.74 -4.35 -20.67
C ILE A 76 2.09 -3.63 -20.64
N PRO A 77 2.59 -3.14 -21.80
CA PRO A 77 3.84 -2.40 -21.84
C PRO A 77 3.75 -1.13 -20.98
N ASN A 78 4.88 -0.73 -20.40
CA ASN A 78 4.98 0.47 -19.57
C ASN A 78 5.09 1.72 -20.44
N GLU A 79 4.02 2.05 -21.18
CA GLU A 79 3.98 3.16 -22.11
C GLU A 79 2.72 4.02 -21.88
N GLY A 80 2.83 5.31 -22.17
CA GLY A 80 1.71 6.25 -22.07
C GLY A 80 1.13 6.33 -20.64
N PHE A 81 -0.11 5.87 -20.45
CA PHE A 81 -0.82 5.98 -19.18
C PHE A 81 -0.17 5.17 -18.05
N THR A 82 0.25 3.92 -18.31
CA THR A 82 0.81 3.03 -17.27
C THR A 82 2.14 3.56 -16.75
N GLN A 83 2.94 4.16 -17.62
CA GLN A 83 4.20 4.80 -17.27
C GLN A 83 3.99 6.06 -16.41
N VAL A 84 3.08 6.95 -16.83
CA VAL A 84 2.75 8.17 -16.08
C VAL A 84 2.19 7.83 -14.72
N HIS A 85 1.26 6.88 -14.65
CA HIS A 85 0.69 6.40 -13.39
C HIS A 85 1.77 5.83 -12.47
N PHE A 86 2.67 4.99 -12.99
CA PHE A 86 3.75 4.40 -12.20
C PHE A 86 4.68 5.46 -11.58
N TYR A 87 5.16 6.43 -12.37
CA TYR A 87 6.02 7.50 -11.83
C TYR A 87 5.26 8.44 -10.88
N PHE A 88 4.01 8.76 -11.19
CA PHE A 88 3.17 9.58 -10.31
C PHE A 88 2.97 8.90 -8.95
N SER A 89 2.59 7.63 -8.94
CA SER A 89 2.43 6.84 -7.71
C SER A 89 3.76 6.72 -6.96
N LEU A 90 4.87 6.45 -7.65
CA LEU A 90 6.20 6.39 -7.03
C LEU A 90 6.55 7.68 -6.28
N LEU A 91 6.39 8.84 -6.92
CA LEU A 91 6.67 10.14 -6.31
C LEU A 91 5.70 10.42 -5.15
N PHE A 92 4.40 10.14 -5.33
CA PHE A 92 3.40 10.34 -4.29
C PHE A 92 3.74 9.54 -3.03
N TRP A 93 4.02 8.24 -3.15
CA TRP A 93 4.33 7.39 -2.00
C TRP A 93 5.68 7.71 -1.37
N THR A 94 6.65 8.20 -2.16
CA THR A 94 7.91 8.70 -1.61
C THR A 94 7.68 9.95 -0.75
N VAL A 95 6.84 10.88 -1.20
CA VAL A 95 6.45 12.07 -0.43
C VAL A 95 5.59 11.70 0.79
N ASP A 96 4.72 10.70 0.66
CA ASP A 96 3.89 10.22 1.76
C ASP A 96 4.72 9.68 2.93
N ILE A 97 5.81 8.97 2.66
CA ILE A 97 6.76 8.54 3.69
C ILE A 97 7.27 9.75 4.47
N ALA A 98 7.72 10.80 3.78
CA ALA A 98 8.18 12.03 4.42
C ALA A 98 7.07 12.73 5.21
N ALA A 99 5.85 12.75 4.67
CA ALA A 99 4.67 13.32 5.33
C ALA A 99 4.31 12.55 6.62
N ASN A 100 4.50 11.24 6.66
CA ASN A 100 4.23 10.42 7.85
C ASN A 100 5.19 10.71 9.01
N PHE A 101 6.42 11.16 8.74
CA PHE A 101 7.35 11.61 9.80
C PHE A 101 6.93 12.90 10.51
N VAL A 102 6.09 13.72 9.86
CA VAL A 102 5.62 15.02 10.38
C VAL A 102 4.16 15.02 10.80
N THR A 103 3.46 13.89 10.65
CA THR A 103 2.04 13.78 10.97
C THR A 103 1.85 13.22 12.37
N GLY A 104 1.12 13.95 13.22
CA GLY A 104 0.79 13.48 14.57
C GLY A 104 -0.09 12.23 14.57
N TYR A 105 0.06 11.38 15.59
CA TYR A 105 -0.76 10.17 15.75
C TYR A 105 -1.62 10.24 17.00
N ARG A 106 -2.72 9.48 17.02
CA ARG A 106 -3.59 9.34 18.20
C ARG A 106 -3.21 8.12 19.01
N TYR A 107 -3.05 8.31 20.32
CA TYR A 107 -2.85 7.24 21.29
C TYR A 107 -3.81 7.44 22.46
N ASP A 108 -4.68 6.46 22.72
CA ASP A 108 -5.60 6.46 23.87
C ASP A 108 -6.44 7.74 24.03
N GLY A 109 -6.91 8.31 22.91
CA GLY A 109 -7.70 9.55 22.88
C GLY A 109 -6.90 10.85 22.91
N ALA A 110 -5.59 10.81 23.19
CA ALA A 110 -4.69 11.96 23.12
C ALA A 110 -3.98 12.04 21.75
N VAL A 111 -3.80 13.27 21.24
CA VAL A 111 -3.02 13.55 20.04
C VAL A 111 -1.59 13.84 20.45
N VAL A 112 -0.64 13.05 19.97
CA VAL A 112 0.79 13.26 20.19
C VAL A 112 1.35 14.09 19.04
N LEU A 113 1.93 15.25 19.36
CA LEU A 113 2.54 16.17 18.40
C LEU A 113 4.05 16.34 18.60
N GLU A 114 4.69 15.47 19.39
CA GLU A 114 6.14 15.52 19.58
C GLU A 114 6.87 14.80 18.44
N PHE A 115 7.69 15.53 17.67
CA PHE A 115 8.39 15.00 16.49
C PHE A 115 9.21 13.74 16.79
N HIS A 116 10.00 13.74 17.87
CA HIS A 116 10.83 12.59 18.23
C HIS A 116 9.99 11.33 18.48
N LEU A 117 8.84 11.49 19.14
CA LEU A 117 7.95 10.39 19.46
C LEU A 117 7.20 9.88 18.21
N ILE A 118 6.78 10.79 17.32
CA ILE A 118 6.20 10.47 16.01
C ILE A 118 7.18 9.66 15.16
N ALA A 119 8.41 10.17 15.00
CA ALA A 119 9.43 9.55 14.17
C ALA A 119 9.80 8.15 14.70
N TRP A 120 10.00 8.00 16.02
CA TRP A 120 10.32 6.71 16.62
C TRP A 120 9.18 5.69 16.46
N HIS A 121 7.93 6.12 16.67
CA HIS A 121 6.76 5.28 16.47
C HIS A 121 6.64 4.81 15.01
N TYR A 122 6.80 5.72 14.05
CA TYR A 122 6.71 5.40 12.62
C TYR A 122 7.83 4.45 12.16
N VAL A 123 9.07 4.68 12.59
CA VAL A 123 10.24 3.85 12.25
C VAL A 123 10.07 2.40 12.72
N ARG A 124 9.47 2.18 13.89
CA ARG A 124 9.28 0.83 14.45
C ARG A 124 8.09 0.08 13.86
N THR A 125 7.10 0.78 13.31
CA THR A 125 5.82 0.19 12.92
C THR A 125 5.65 0.04 11.42
N TRP A 126 5.92 1.10 10.65
CA TRP A 126 5.51 1.20 9.25
C TRP A 126 6.64 1.48 8.29
N PHE A 127 7.63 2.26 8.71
CA PHE A 127 8.78 2.59 7.87
C PHE A 127 9.44 1.36 7.21
N PRO A 128 9.62 0.19 7.87
CA PRO A 128 10.24 -0.97 7.22
C PRO A 128 9.40 -1.54 6.08
N LEU A 129 8.07 -1.48 6.18
CA LEU A 129 7.17 -1.92 5.12
C LEU A 129 7.16 -0.89 3.99
N ASP A 130 7.03 0.40 4.32
CA ASP A 130 6.96 1.46 3.33
C ASP A 130 8.27 1.56 2.52
N ILE A 131 9.43 1.46 3.17
CA ILE A 131 10.74 1.46 2.49
C ILE A 131 10.95 0.21 1.64
N LEU A 132 10.42 -0.95 2.06
CA LEU A 132 10.50 -2.17 1.25
C LEU A 132 9.70 -2.00 -0.03
N VAL A 133 8.45 -1.54 0.07
CA VAL A 133 7.57 -1.37 -1.10
C VAL A 133 8.11 -0.27 -2.03
N VAL A 134 8.32 0.94 -1.52
CA VAL A 134 8.80 2.07 -2.32
C VAL A 134 10.23 1.83 -2.81
N GLY A 135 11.07 1.17 -2.02
CA GLY A 135 12.42 0.78 -2.41
C GLY A 135 12.43 -0.22 -3.57
N THR A 136 11.50 -1.18 -3.61
CA THR A 136 11.38 -2.09 -4.76
C THR A 136 10.92 -1.38 -6.04
N ASP A 137 10.06 -0.37 -5.93
CA ASP A 137 9.65 0.47 -7.07
C ASP A 137 10.83 1.30 -7.60
N TRP A 138 11.61 1.94 -6.71
CA TRP A 138 12.85 2.64 -7.08
C TRP A 138 13.90 1.72 -7.68
N ALA A 139 14.08 0.51 -7.15
CA ALA A 139 14.99 -0.49 -7.71
C ALA A 139 14.61 -0.85 -9.16
N THR A 140 13.31 -0.92 -9.46
CA THR A 140 12.80 -1.17 -10.81
C THR A 140 13.17 -0.02 -11.76
N VAL A 141 13.02 1.23 -11.32
CA VAL A 141 13.40 2.44 -12.08
C VAL A 141 14.91 2.51 -12.34
N ILE A 142 15.73 2.28 -11.30
CA ILE A 142 17.19 2.30 -11.43
C ILE A 142 17.64 1.21 -12.42
N THR A 143 17.02 0.02 -12.33
CA THR A 143 17.30 -1.07 -13.25
C THR A 143 16.90 -0.75 -14.68
N SER A 144 15.75 -0.08 -14.91
CA SER A 144 15.33 0.30 -16.26
C SER A 144 16.27 1.34 -16.89
N PHE A 145 16.69 2.36 -16.13
CA PHE A 145 17.66 3.34 -16.63
C PHE A 145 19.02 2.70 -16.94
N ALA A 146 19.51 1.81 -16.07
CA ALA A 146 20.76 1.09 -16.32
C ALA A 146 20.69 0.19 -17.58
N ILE A 147 19.49 -0.30 -17.92
CA ILE A 147 19.27 -1.09 -19.13
C ILE A 147 19.30 -0.23 -20.40
N GLU A 148 18.69 0.96 -20.36
CA GLU A 148 18.64 1.88 -21.50
C GLU A 148 20.03 2.45 -21.86
N ASP A 149 20.85 2.79 -20.86
CA ASP A 149 22.18 3.38 -21.10
C ASP A 149 23.24 2.38 -21.57
N SER A 150 22.99 1.08 -21.40
CA SER A 150 23.95 0.06 -21.80
C SER A 150 23.60 -0.52 -23.18
N SER A 151 24.58 -0.54 -24.09
CA SER A 151 24.51 -1.29 -25.35
C SER A 151 24.33 -2.82 -25.14
N ALA A 152 24.22 -3.25 -23.89
CA ALA A 152 24.00 -4.60 -23.42
C ALA A 152 22.52 -4.97 -23.30
N ALA A 153 21.56 -4.17 -23.81
CA ALA A 153 20.12 -4.46 -23.79
C ALA A 153 19.73 -5.90 -24.20
N GLN A 154 20.58 -6.61 -24.97
CA GLN A 154 20.39 -8.01 -25.34
C GLN A 154 21.08 -9.05 -24.42
N SER A 155 21.63 -8.63 -23.30
CA SER A 155 22.23 -9.53 -22.32
C SER A 155 21.13 -10.35 -21.64
N PRO A 156 21.24 -11.69 -21.60
CA PRO A 156 20.25 -12.54 -20.92
C PRO A 156 20.15 -12.23 -19.41
N ARG A 157 21.15 -11.57 -18.82
CA ARG A 157 21.09 -11.08 -17.44
C ARG A 157 20.12 -9.91 -17.29
N MET A 158 20.09 -9.00 -18.26
CA MET A 158 19.24 -7.81 -18.23
C MET A 158 17.78 -8.15 -18.50
N LEU A 159 17.51 -9.12 -19.38
CA LEU A 159 16.17 -9.67 -19.57
C LEU A 159 15.62 -10.34 -18.29
N ARG A 160 16.46 -11.02 -17.51
CA ARG A 160 16.06 -11.57 -16.21
C ARG A 160 15.76 -10.48 -15.19
N LEU A 161 16.58 -9.42 -15.14
CA LEU A 161 16.36 -8.28 -14.26
C LEU A 161 15.06 -7.53 -14.59
N ALA A 162 14.75 -7.36 -15.88
CA ALA A 162 13.48 -6.79 -16.31
C ALA A 162 12.27 -7.63 -15.86
N LYS A 163 12.37 -8.97 -15.94
CA LYS A 163 11.34 -9.87 -15.40
C LYS A 163 11.20 -9.79 -13.88
N ILE A 164 12.31 -9.69 -13.16
CA ILE A 164 12.29 -9.51 -11.70
C ILE A 164 11.61 -8.19 -11.34
N GLY A 165 11.91 -7.09 -12.04
CA GLY A 165 11.24 -5.80 -11.83
C GLY A 165 9.71 -5.88 -11.97
N ARG A 166 9.20 -6.71 -12.89
CA ARG A 166 7.74 -6.98 -12.98
C ARG A 166 7.23 -7.71 -11.74
N LEU A 167 7.93 -8.75 -11.28
CA LEU A 167 7.56 -9.50 -10.07
C LEU A 167 7.64 -8.64 -8.80
N LEU A 168 8.58 -7.68 -8.75
CA LEU A 168 8.70 -6.76 -7.62
C LEU A 168 7.44 -5.89 -7.44
N ARG A 169 6.67 -5.63 -8.50
CA ARG A 169 5.39 -4.90 -8.40
C ARG A 169 4.36 -5.63 -7.55
N VAL A 170 4.49 -6.94 -7.36
CA VAL A 170 3.63 -7.72 -6.46
C VAL A 170 3.79 -7.25 -5.01
N PHE A 171 4.96 -6.74 -4.61
CA PHE A 171 5.14 -6.13 -3.29
C PHE A 171 4.27 -4.88 -3.12
N GLY A 172 3.89 -4.20 -4.21
CA GLY A 172 2.88 -3.15 -4.21
C GLY A 172 1.52 -3.60 -3.66
N LEU A 173 1.18 -4.89 -3.73
CA LEU A 173 -0.04 -5.44 -3.12
C LEU A 173 -0.01 -5.42 -1.59
N LEU A 174 1.17 -5.36 -0.96
CA LEU A 174 1.27 -5.19 0.49
C LEU A 174 0.64 -3.88 0.98
N ARG A 175 0.44 -2.90 0.08
CA ARG A 175 -0.34 -1.69 0.37
C ARG A 175 -1.78 -2.00 0.81
N MET A 176 -2.32 -3.19 0.52
CA MET A 176 -3.62 -3.63 1.04
C MET A 176 -3.69 -3.62 2.58
N ILE A 177 -2.56 -3.91 3.25
CA ILE A 177 -2.47 -3.90 4.72
C ILE A 177 -2.69 -2.47 5.24
N ARG A 178 -2.17 -1.49 4.50
CA ARG A 178 -2.37 -0.06 4.77
C ARG A 178 -3.82 0.34 4.54
N LEU A 179 -4.41 -0.05 3.40
CA LEU A 179 -5.81 0.21 3.08
C LEU A 179 -6.74 -0.31 4.18
N ALA A 180 -6.53 -1.54 4.67
CA ALA A 180 -7.37 -2.14 5.72
C ALA A 180 -7.38 -1.31 7.01
N ARG A 181 -6.21 -0.78 7.42
CA ARG A 181 -6.10 0.06 8.64
C ARG A 181 -6.66 1.46 8.45
N VAL A 182 -6.45 2.06 7.28
CA VAL A 182 -7.03 3.38 6.97
C VAL A 182 -8.55 3.29 6.95
N LEU A 183 -9.11 2.26 6.31
CA LEU A 183 -10.55 1.99 6.33
C LEU A 183 -11.08 1.81 7.75
N ASP A 184 -10.39 1.04 8.61
CA ASP A 184 -10.80 0.87 10.01
C ASP A 184 -10.82 2.21 10.79
N THR A 185 -9.81 3.06 10.56
CA THR A 185 -9.72 4.38 11.18
C THR A 185 -10.85 5.30 10.71
N LEU A 186 -11.17 5.28 9.42
CA LEU A 186 -12.28 6.07 8.86
C LEU A 186 -13.64 5.59 9.37
N LEU A 187 -13.87 4.28 9.42
CA LEU A 187 -15.11 3.71 9.95
C LEU A 187 -15.32 4.11 11.42
N LYS A 188 -14.25 4.22 12.20
CA LYS A 188 -14.29 4.70 13.59
C LYS A 188 -14.57 6.21 13.72
N SER A 189 -14.22 7.00 12.70
CA SER A 189 -14.44 8.45 12.69
C SER A 189 -15.90 8.86 12.51
N PHE A 190 -16.76 7.99 11.94
CA PHE A 190 -18.18 8.29 11.79
C PHE A 190 -18.91 8.15 13.12
N THR A 191 -19.49 9.24 13.60
CA THR A 191 -20.13 9.34 14.92
C THR A 191 -21.52 8.73 15.00
N SER A 192 -22.23 8.58 13.86
CA SER A 192 -23.56 7.95 13.86
C SER A 192 -23.47 6.45 13.58
N GLU A 193 -24.06 5.65 14.46
CA GLU A 193 -24.09 4.18 14.35
C GLU A 193 -24.70 3.72 13.02
N ALA A 194 -25.76 4.38 12.56
CA ALA A 194 -26.42 4.07 11.30
C ALA A 194 -25.47 4.30 10.10
N SER A 195 -24.75 5.43 10.05
CA SER A 195 -23.82 5.69 8.94
C SER A 195 -22.64 4.72 8.96
N ARG A 196 -22.10 4.41 10.15
CA ARG A 196 -21.00 3.46 10.33
C ARG A 196 -21.35 2.09 9.76
N VAL A 197 -22.54 1.58 10.02
CA VAL A 197 -23.00 0.28 9.48
C VAL A 197 -23.14 0.35 7.96
N VAL A 198 -23.76 1.39 7.41
CA VAL A 198 -23.94 1.56 5.97
C VAL A 198 -22.58 1.65 5.25
N PHE A 199 -21.66 2.47 5.75
CA PHE A 199 -20.30 2.59 5.19
C PHE A 199 -19.51 1.28 5.29
N LYS A 200 -19.67 0.53 6.39
CA LYS A 200 -19.03 -0.79 6.54
C LYS A 200 -19.53 -1.78 5.50
N VAL A 201 -20.83 -1.84 5.26
CA VAL A 201 -21.43 -2.71 4.22
C VAL A 201 -20.94 -2.30 2.83
N LEU A 202 -20.95 -1.00 2.53
CA LEU A 202 -20.42 -0.46 1.27
C LEU A 202 -18.94 -0.82 1.08
N ALA A 203 -18.11 -0.64 2.11
CA ALA A 203 -16.68 -0.94 2.06
C ALA A 203 -16.43 -2.43 1.81
N ILE A 204 -17.19 -3.32 2.45
CA ILE A 204 -17.11 -4.77 2.20
C ILE A 204 -17.47 -5.07 0.74
N PHE A 205 -18.52 -4.47 0.19
CA PHE A 205 -18.90 -4.68 -1.20
C PHE A 205 -17.78 -4.27 -2.17
N VAL A 206 -17.17 -3.10 -1.96
CA VAL A 206 -16.01 -2.64 -2.74
C VAL A 206 -14.83 -3.61 -2.62
N VAL A 207 -14.52 -4.09 -1.41
CA VAL A 207 -13.45 -5.06 -1.18
C VAL A 207 -13.73 -6.39 -1.90
N VAL A 208 -14.98 -6.87 -1.88
CA VAL A 208 -15.36 -8.12 -2.57
C VAL A 208 -15.20 -7.97 -4.09
N LEU A 209 -15.67 -6.87 -4.67
CA LEU A 209 -15.48 -6.61 -6.11
C LEU A 209 -14.00 -6.54 -6.48
N TRP A 210 -13.20 -5.89 -5.64
CA TRP A 210 -11.77 -5.79 -5.86
C TRP A 210 -11.04 -7.13 -5.71
N VAL A 211 -11.40 -7.95 -4.73
CA VAL A 211 -10.86 -9.32 -4.59
C VAL A 211 -11.26 -10.17 -5.80
N ASN A 212 -12.49 -10.03 -6.32
CA ASN A 212 -12.90 -10.71 -7.54
C ASN A 212 -12.05 -10.28 -8.75
N HIS A 213 -11.74 -8.98 -8.87
CA HIS A 213 -10.80 -8.48 -9.88
C HIS A 213 -9.41 -9.13 -9.74
N LEU A 214 -8.87 -9.20 -8.52
CA LEU A 214 -7.59 -9.87 -8.28
C LEU A 214 -7.61 -11.34 -8.67
N ILE A 215 -8.69 -12.06 -8.32
CA ILE A 215 -8.86 -13.47 -8.66
C ILE A 215 -8.90 -13.62 -10.18
N CYS A 216 -9.68 -12.81 -10.89
CA CYS A 216 -9.73 -12.83 -12.35
C CYS A 216 -8.35 -12.56 -12.97
N CYS A 217 -7.63 -11.54 -12.50
CA CYS A 217 -6.27 -11.23 -12.98
C CYS A 217 -5.31 -12.40 -12.72
N LEU A 218 -5.39 -13.01 -11.53
CA LEU A 218 -4.56 -14.17 -11.18
C LEU A 218 -4.85 -15.36 -12.10
N TRP A 219 -6.11 -15.63 -12.41
CA TRP A 219 -6.49 -16.68 -13.36
C TRP A 219 -5.90 -16.45 -14.75
N VAL A 220 -5.89 -15.21 -15.23
CA VAL A 220 -5.27 -14.86 -16.52
C VAL A 220 -3.76 -15.09 -16.48
N VAL A 221 -3.06 -14.64 -15.43
CA VAL A 221 -1.61 -14.89 -15.26
C VAL A 221 -1.28 -16.38 -15.29
N ILE A 222 -2.10 -17.22 -14.64
CA ILE A 222 -1.94 -18.68 -14.64
C ILE A 222 -2.25 -19.27 -16.04
N GLY A 223 -3.17 -18.66 -16.77
CA GLY A 223 -3.59 -19.09 -18.11
C GLY A 223 -2.61 -18.73 -19.23
N ASP A 224 -1.87 -17.63 -19.14
CA ASP A 224 -1.11 -17.03 -20.24
C ASP A 224 0.19 -17.78 -20.64
N GLY A 225 0.28 -19.10 -20.43
CA GLY A 225 1.37 -19.89 -21.01
C GLY A 225 2.73 -19.82 -20.29
N THR A 226 2.95 -18.81 -19.44
CA THR A 226 4.25 -18.55 -18.81
C THR A 226 4.62 -19.54 -17.70
N THR A 227 3.63 -20.18 -17.07
CA THR A 227 3.82 -21.29 -16.13
C THR A 227 3.91 -22.62 -16.88
N PRO A 228 4.91 -23.47 -16.61
CA PRO A 228 5.01 -24.79 -17.22
C PRO A 228 3.73 -25.59 -16.91
N SER A 229 3.04 -26.08 -17.94
CA SER A 229 1.92 -27.00 -17.79
C SER A 229 2.37 -28.42 -18.11
N ASP A 230 2.07 -29.37 -17.22
CA ASP A 230 2.41 -30.79 -17.42
C ASP A 230 1.70 -31.39 -18.66
N THR A 231 0.59 -30.77 -19.09
CA THR A 231 -0.21 -31.16 -20.25
C THR A 231 0.20 -30.44 -21.54
N GLY A 232 1.11 -29.46 -21.48
CA GLY A 232 1.52 -28.64 -22.62
C GLY A 232 0.44 -27.69 -23.17
N GLY A 233 -0.74 -27.62 -22.53
CA GLY A 233 -1.85 -26.78 -22.95
C GLY A 233 -2.39 -25.92 -21.80
N HIS A 234 -2.85 -24.72 -22.14
CA HIS A 234 -3.46 -23.77 -21.21
C HIS A 234 -4.90 -23.50 -21.63
N TRP A 235 -5.79 -23.26 -20.67
CA TRP A 235 -7.23 -23.09 -20.91
C TRP A 235 -7.58 -21.87 -21.79
N THR A 236 -6.71 -20.86 -21.83
CA THR A 236 -6.80 -19.70 -22.73
C THR A 236 -6.45 -20.03 -24.18
N HIS A 237 -5.56 -21.01 -24.40
CA HIS A 237 -5.07 -21.44 -25.73
C HIS A 237 -5.45 -22.88 -26.05
N LEU A 238 -6.55 -23.38 -25.47
CA LEU A 238 -7.06 -24.70 -25.78
C LEU A 238 -7.49 -24.70 -27.25
N SER A 239 -6.74 -25.39 -28.11
CA SER A 239 -7.12 -25.57 -29.51
C SER A 239 -7.81 -26.92 -29.68
N LEU A 240 -9.07 -26.91 -30.11
CA LEU A 240 -9.83 -28.10 -30.45
C LEU A 240 -9.83 -28.20 -31.98
N ASN A 241 -9.26 -29.27 -32.54
CA ASN A 241 -9.21 -29.51 -33.99
C ASN A 241 -8.65 -28.32 -34.82
N GLY A 242 -7.63 -27.63 -34.30
CA GLY A 242 -6.97 -26.53 -35.00
C GLY A 242 -7.67 -25.17 -34.88
N LEU A 243 -8.75 -25.06 -34.09
CA LEU A 243 -9.41 -23.79 -33.77
C LEU A 243 -9.21 -23.45 -32.29
N GLU A 244 -8.81 -22.21 -31.99
CA GLU A 244 -8.73 -21.72 -30.60
C GLU A 244 -10.13 -21.69 -29.97
N TYR A 245 -10.25 -22.17 -28.74
CA TYR A 245 -11.50 -22.26 -27.97
C TYR A 245 -12.27 -20.93 -27.92
N GLY A 246 -11.57 -19.78 -27.87
CA GLY A 246 -12.19 -18.45 -27.93
C GLY A 246 -12.93 -18.16 -29.24
N GLN A 247 -12.42 -18.67 -30.37
CA GLN A 247 -13.07 -18.57 -31.67
C GLN A 247 -14.19 -19.60 -31.84
N ALA A 248 -14.13 -20.74 -31.16
CA ALA A 248 -15.15 -21.79 -31.21
C ALA A 248 -16.43 -21.47 -30.42
N SER A 249 -16.50 -20.32 -29.73
CA SER A 249 -17.68 -19.89 -28.96
C SER A 249 -19.01 -19.89 -29.76
N HIS A 250 -18.96 -19.61 -31.06
CA HIS A 250 -20.13 -19.63 -31.94
C HIS A 250 -20.58 -21.06 -32.35
N LEU A 251 -19.70 -22.06 -32.24
CA LEU A 251 -20.01 -23.45 -32.61
C LEU A 251 -20.82 -24.19 -31.53
N TYR A 252 -20.77 -23.74 -30.27
CA TYR A 252 -21.44 -24.41 -29.14
C TYR A 252 -22.71 -23.70 -28.66
N LEU A 253 -23.04 -22.52 -29.20
CA LEU A 253 -24.27 -21.79 -28.84
C LEU A 253 -25.54 -22.34 -29.54
N TYR A 254 -25.41 -23.30 -30.45
CA TYR A 254 -26.52 -23.81 -31.27
C TYR A 254 -26.64 -25.34 -31.36
N THR A 255 -26.03 -26.07 -30.43
CA THR A 255 -26.24 -27.53 -30.24
C THR A 255 -26.70 -27.80 -28.84
#